data_AF-A0A1H1A757-F1
#
_entry.id   AF-A0A1H1A757-F1
#
_cell.length_a   1.000
_cell.length_b   1.000
_cell.length_c   1.000
_cell.angle_alpha   90.00
_cell.angle_beta   90.00
_cell.angle_gamma   90.00
#
_symmetry.space_group_name_H-M   'P 1'
#
loop_
_entity.id
_entity.type
_entity.pdbx_description
1 polymer ?
#
loop_
_entity_poly.entity_id
_entity_poly.type
_entity_poly.pdbx_seq_one_letter_code
_entity_poly.pdbx_strand_id
1 'polypeptide(L)'
;MKSLRRVLPSWGQLPMIGSNWSVVILGAVITASLALVVEDFFPRDSDDGRVVPWRVGLLVAAVLSLLVVLGLRAITQDQRGTLFYVQLLDESMPNRHEQPLATARDRRMSMRSLTRWVDLKSRLHGGVIDCVEPSRELGQALEEAINTDRDDTGYSVAPNMFWPIALAVGFSLPHPDSLRMLELQPQNQGTPPKSTPSERKPERSGGSSSRAEIEYPLDTDPVSLVKAEPSVADPQASRVGVWLAFTKQAENFSAKEFAQFGVGTVHTLTCRGDLPRKNGYQPNFGRGELERMGPEIAEKLAMIKAGAGERELVVVAMVPKSVALALGWHLSQEAPAFFRGTHLMNFDQAERRYVPMRVRESQPTTPPLPLPPPQAESAPQAPSPTQPAPEATSVAVNGNGHGKEADGAGDDTADA
;
A
#
# COMPACT_ATOMS: atom_id res chain seq x y z
N MET A 1 -40.21 -1.82 -7.24
CA MET A 1 -40.42 -0.35 -7.09
C MET A 1 -39.07 0.35 -7.18
N LYS A 2 -38.81 1.07 -8.28
CA LYS A 2 -37.54 1.76 -8.54
C LYS A 2 -37.50 3.05 -7.72
N SER A 3 -36.55 3.13 -6.77
CA SER A 3 -36.37 4.28 -5.89
C SER A 3 -35.77 5.46 -6.68
N LEU A 4 -36.61 6.45 -6.99
CA LEU A 4 -36.21 7.80 -7.38
C LEU A 4 -35.65 8.53 -6.14
N ARG A 5 -34.41 8.25 -5.78
CA ARG A 5 -33.62 9.04 -4.83
C ARG A 5 -32.20 9.18 -5.36
N ARG A 6 -32.02 9.97 -6.42
CA ARG A 6 -30.67 10.33 -6.86
C ARG A 6 -30.63 11.58 -7.75
N VAL A 7 -31.05 12.75 -7.24
CA VAL A 7 -30.64 14.05 -7.81
C VAL A 7 -30.62 15.16 -6.75
N LEU A 8 -29.96 14.93 -5.62
CA LEU A 8 -29.59 16.05 -4.74
C LEU A 8 -28.07 16.00 -4.56
N PRO A 9 -27.32 16.99 -5.08
CA PRO A 9 -25.88 17.05 -4.88
C PRO A 9 -25.59 17.14 -3.38
N SER A 10 -24.54 16.43 -2.93
CA SER A 10 -24.08 16.51 -1.55
C SER A 10 -23.71 17.96 -1.22
N TRP A 11 -23.96 18.40 0.01
CA TRP A 11 -23.78 19.80 0.43
C TRP A 11 -22.37 20.35 0.21
N GLY A 12 -21.35 19.48 0.06
CA GLY A 12 -19.99 19.87 -0.31
C GLY A 12 -19.78 20.25 -1.79
N GLN A 13 -20.70 19.90 -2.70
CA GLN A 13 -20.60 20.22 -4.13
C GLN A 13 -21.29 21.53 -4.54
N LEU A 14 -22.16 22.07 -3.68
CA LEU A 14 -22.84 23.35 -3.90
C LEU A 14 -21.89 24.55 -4.14
N PRO A 15 -20.76 24.72 -3.42
CA PRO A 15 -19.86 25.85 -3.66
C PRO A 15 -19.16 25.79 -5.03
N MET A 16 -18.82 24.59 -5.52
CA MET A 16 -18.18 24.40 -6.84
C MET A 16 -19.15 24.70 -8.00
N ILE A 17 -20.39 24.20 -7.90
CA ILE A 17 -21.42 24.48 -8.90
C ILE A 17 -21.76 25.98 -8.89
N GLY A 18 -21.91 26.58 -7.70
CA GLY A 18 -22.16 28.03 -7.56
C GLY A 18 -21.05 28.88 -8.15
N SER A 19 -19.78 28.51 -7.98
CA SER A 19 -18.64 29.24 -8.53
C SER A 19 -18.64 29.27 -10.06
N ASN A 20 -18.88 28.14 -10.74
CA ASN A 20 -18.95 28.11 -12.20
C ASN A 20 -20.07 28.99 -12.75
N TRP A 21 -21.25 28.96 -12.14
CA TRP A 21 -22.37 29.82 -12.53
C TRP A 21 -22.04 31.30 -12.30
N SER A 22 -21.39 31.61 -11.17
CA SER A 22 -20.99 32.97 -10.82
C SER A 22 -20.00 33.54 -11.83
N VAL A 23 -19.00 32.75 -12.28
CA VAL A 23 -18.04 33.18 -13.31
C VAL A 23 -18.74 33.50 -14.63
N VAL A 24 -19.69 32.68 -15.07
CA VAL A 24 -20.44 32.92 -16.32
C VAL A 24 -21.29 34.20 -16.21
N ILE A 25 -22.00 34.38 -15.10
CA ILE A 25 -22.84 35.56 -14.86
C ILE A 25 -21.98 36.83 -14.79
N LEU A 26 -20.88 36.80 -14.02
CA LEU A 26 -19.95 37.93 -13.91
C LEU A 26 -19.31 38.27 -15.26
N GLY A 27 -18.97 37.27 -16.07
CA GLY A 27 -18.49 37.46 -17.43
C GLY A 27 -19.49 38.26 -18.28
N ALA A 28 -20.76 37.86 -18.28
CA ALA A 28 -21.82 38.56 -19.02
C ALA A 28 -22.02 40.01 -18.52
N VAL A 29 -22.01 40.22 -17.21
CA VAL A 29 -22.13 41.56 -16.60
C VAL A 29 -20.94 42.46 -16.97
N ILE A 30 -19.71 41.92 -16.96
CA ILE A 30 -18.50 42.65 -17.38
C ILE A 30 -18.61 43.01 -18.86
N THR A 31 -19.00 42.08 -19.73
CA THR A 31 -19.17 42.36 -21.18
C THR A 31 -20.20 43.44 -21.43
N ALA A 32 -21.36 43.39 -20.76
CA ALA A 32 -22.40 44.41 -20.89
C ALA A 32 -21.94 45.78 -20.35
N SER A 33 -21.25 45.80 -19.21
CA SER A 33 -20.73 47.04 -18.61
C SER A 33 -19.62 47.66 -19.45
N LEU A 34 -18.76 46.83 -20.05
CA LEU A 34 -17.70 47.26 -20.95
C LEU A 34 -18.28 47.90 -22.21
N ALA A 35 -19.36 47.35 -22.78
CA ALA A 35 -20.04 47.94 -23.93
C ALA A 35 -20.56 49.36 -23.62
N LEU A 36 -21.14 49.56 -22.43
CA LEU A 36 -21.60 50.88 -21.98
C LEU A 36 -20.44 51.88 -21.80
N VAL A 37 -19.30 51.43 -21.28
CA VAL A 37 -18.12 52.27 -21.13
C VAL A 37 -17.50 52.60 -22.49
N VAL A 38 -17.44 51.64 -23.42
CA VAL A 38 -16.95 51.86 -24.79
C VAL A 38 -17.85 52.83 -25.55
N GLU A 39 -19.17 52.75 -25.38
CA GLU A 39 -20.12 53.71 -25.95
C GLU A 39 -19.85 55.15 -25.49
N ASP A 40 -19.44 55.34 -24.23
CA ASP A 40 -19.06 56.66 -23.69
C ASP A 40 -17.79 57.25 -24.35
N PHE A 41 -16.95 56.40 -25.00
CA PHE A 41 -15.77 56.84 -25.74
C PHE A 41 -16.04 57.14 -27.21
N PHE A 42 -17.18 56.72 -27.75
CA PHE A 42 -17.58 57.11 -29.10
C PHE A 42 -18.26 58.48 -29.07
N PRO A 43 -17.87 59.42 -29.94
CA PRO A 43 -18.43 60.76 -29.94
C PRO A 43 -19.94 60.71 -30.25
N ARG A 44 -20.77 60.94 -29.23
CA ARG A 44 -22.15 61.41 -29.39
C ARG A 44 -22.11 62.92 -29.55
N ASP A 45 -22.92 63.45 -30.46
CA ASP A 45 -22.94 64.84 -30.94
C ASP A 45 -22.39 65.91 -29.97
N SER A 46 -21.42 66.66 -30.50
CA SER A 46 -20.80 67.96 -30.15
C SER A 46 -20.70 68.53 -28.72
N ASP A 47 -21.32 68.01 -27.65
CA ASP A 47 -21.23 68.69 -26.34
C ASP A 47 -21.28 67.80 -25.07
N ASP A 48 -21.22 66.47 -25.18
CA ASP A 48 -21.37 65.62 -23.97
C ASP A 48 -20.40 64.42 -23.90
N GLY A 49 -19.11 64.69 -24.06
CA GLY A 49 -18.02 63.71 -23.88
C GLY A 49 -17.69 63.41 -22.42
N ARG A 50 -18.69 63.30 -21.53
CA ARG A 50 -18.48 63.05 -20.10
C ARG A 50 -18.65 61.57 -19.79
N VAL A 51 -17.54 60.90 -19.49
CA VAL A 51 -17.54 59.53 -18.93
C VAL A 51 -18.42 59.51 -17.68
N VAL A 52 -19.45 58.66 -17.67
CA VAL A 52 -20.39 58.59 -16.55
C VAL A 52 -19.75 57.81 -15.40
N PRO A 53 -19.43 58.43 -14.24
CA PRO A 53 -18.60 57.80 -13.20
C PRO A 53 -19.18 56.50 -12.63
N TRP A 54 -20.52 56.39 -12.58
CA TRP A 54 -21.19 55.21 -12.04
C TRP A 54 -21.03 53.97 -12.95
N ARG A 55 -20.95 54.15 -14.29
CA ARG A 55 -20.76 53.06 -15.26
C ARG A 55 -19.38 52.43 -15.10
N VAL A 56 -18.36 53.28 -14.93
CA VAL A 56 -17.00 52.85 -14.58
C VAL A 56 -16.98 52.14 -13.22
N GLY A 57 -17.71 52.67 -12.24
CA GLY A 57 -17.88 52.05 -10.93
C GLY A 57 -18.45 50.63 -10.99
N LEU A 58 -19.48 50.39 -11.80
CA LEU A 58 -20.03 49.05 -12.03
C LEU A 58 -19.02 48.09 -12.66
N LEU A 59 -18.32 48.54 -13.70
CA LEU A 59 -17.31 47.72 -14.36
C LEU A 59 -16.21 47.30 -13.37
N VAL A 60 -15.69 48.25 -12.58
CA VAL A 60 -14.68 47.96 -11.56
C VAL A 60 -15.22 47.00 -10.49
N ALA A 61 -16.45 47.21 -10.01
CA ALA A 61 -17.06 46.32 -9.02
C ALA A 61 -17.27 44.89 -9.56
N ALA A 62 -17.68 44.74 -10.81
CA ALA A 62 -17.85 43.45 -11.47
C ALA A 62 -16.51 42.73 -11.66
N VAL A 63 -15.46 43.44 -12.10
CA VAL A 63 -14.11 42.88 -12.23
C VAL A 63 -13.54 42.46 -10.87
N LEU A 64 -13.66 43.30 -9.84
CA LEU A 64 -13.22 42.95 -8.48
C LEU A 64 -13.96 41.72 -7.95
N SER A 65 -15.27 41.64 -8.17
CA SER A 65 -16.08 40.48 -7.78
C SER A 65 -15.63 39.21 -8.50
N LEU A 66 -15.31 39.29 -9.79
CA LEU A 66 -14.74 38.16 -10.54
C LEU A 66 -13.39 37.73 -9.96
N LEU A 67 -12.50 38.67 -9.65
CA LEU A 67 -11.20 38.36 -9.03
C LEU A 67 -11.37 37.68 -7.66
N VAL A 68 -12.34 38.11 -6.86
CA VAL A 68 -12.67 37.46 -5.58
C VAL A 68 -13.17 36.04 -5.81
N VAL A 69 -14.09 35.82 -6.76
CA VAL A 69 -14.61 34.47 -7.08
C VAL A 69 -13.50 33.56 -7.62
N LEU A 70 -12.61 34.08 -8.47
CA LEU A 70 -11.45 33.34 -8.97
C LEU A 70 -10.43 33.03 -7.87
N GLY A 71 -10.19 33.98 -6.96
CA GLY A 71 -9.33 33.78 -5.80
C GLY A 71 -9.88 32.72 -4.85
N LEU A 72 -11.18 32.80 -4.53
CA LEU A 72 -11.87 31.78 -3.74
C LEU A 72 -11.85 30.42 -4.44
N ARG A 73 -12.05 30.38 -5.76
CA ARG A 73 -11.96 29.15 -6.55
C ARG A 73 -10.55 28.57 -6.50
N ALA A 74 -9.50 29.38 -6.64
CA ALA A 74 -8.12 28.93 -6.53
C ALA A 74 -7.82 28.35 -5.14
N ILE A 75 -8.31 29.00 -4.07
CA ILE A 75 -8.19 28.51 -2.69
C ILE A 75 -8.99 27.21 -2.49
N THR A 76 -10.14 27.05 -3.14
CA THR A 76 -10.98 25.85 -3.02
C THR A 76 -10.46 24.70 -3.88
N GLN A 77 -9.84 24.99 -5.03
CA GLN A 77 -9.11 24.02 -5.85
C GLN A 77 -7.84 23.51 -5.15
N ASP A 78 -7.35 24.24 -4.15
CA ASP A 78 -6.30 23.77 -3.24
C ASP A 78 -6.79 22.64 -2.29
N GLN A 79 -8.11 22.40 -2.20
CA GLN A 79 -8.62 21.18 -1.59
C GLN A 79 -8.23 19.99 -2.48
N ARG A 80 -7.40 19.11 -1.94
CA ARG A 80 -6.91 17.91 -2.61
C ARG A 80 -8.11 17.00 -2.92
N GLY A 81 -8.03 16.17 -3.97
CA GLY A 81 -9.14 15.37 -4.48
C GLY A 81 -9.70 14.31 -3.53
N THR A 82 -9.88 13.08 -4.02
CA THR A 82 -10.50 12.02 -3.21
C THR A 82 -9.47 11.29 -2.35
N LEU A 83 -9.77 11.16 -1.06
CA LEU A 83 -9.03 10.31 -0.13
C LEU A 83 -9.67 8.93 -0.03
N PHE A 84 -8.95 7.90 -0.46
CA PHE A 84 -9.26 6.50 -0.23
C PHE A 84 -8.58 6.04 1.05
N TYR A 85 -9.36 5.85 2.10
CA TYR A 85 -8.88 5.23 3.32
C TYR A 85 -9.14 3.72 3.26
N VAL A 86 -8.07 2.94 3.24
CA VAL A 86 -8.15 1.50 2.95
C VAL A 86 -7.70 0.73 4.17
N GLN A 87 -8.61 -0.02 4.76
CA GLN A 87 -8.43 -0.66 6.06
C GLN A 87 -8.66 -2.16 5.94
N LEU A 88 -7.66 -2.93 6.35
CA LEU A 88 -7.82 -4.37 6.61
C LEU A 88 -7.08 -4.69 7.90
N LEU A 89 -7.85 -4.83 8.97
CA LEU A 89 -7.37 -5.09 10.32
C LEU A 89 -7.90 -6.40 10.85
N ASP A 90 -7.17 -6.94 11.82
CA ASP A 90 -7.69 -8.02 12.65
C ASP A 90 -8.86 -7.52 13.51
N GLU A 91 -9.87 -8.36 13.76
CA GLU A 91 -11.04 -8.00 14.58
C GLU A 91 -10.67 -7.51 15.99
N SER A 92 -9.54 -7.98 16.54
CA SER A 92 -9.05 -7.57 17.85
C SER A 92 -8.26 -6.25 17.83
N MET A 93 -7.96 -5.69 16.66
CA MET A 93 -7.09 -4.51 16.55
C MET A 93 -7.86 -3.19 16.60
N PRO A 94 -7.46 -2.24 17.49
CA PRO A 94 -8.05 -0.92 17.53
C PRO A 94 -7.62 -0.08 16.32
N ASN A 95 -8.52 0.74 15.79
CA ASN A 95 -8.15 1.73 14.78
C ASN A 95 -7.39 2.89 15.43
N ARG A 96 -6.07 2.95 15.23
CA ARG A 96 -5.20 3.98 15.83
C ARG A 96 -5.12 5.28 15.02
N HIS A 97 -5.79 5.36 13.87
CA HIS A 97 -5.66 6.48 12.93
C HIS A 97 -6.89 7.41 12.90
N GLU A 98 -7.83 7.31 13.83
CA GLU A 98 -9.07 8.09 13.80
C GLU A 98 -8.85 9.61 13.75
N GLN A 99 -7.95 10.16 14.58
CA GLN A 99 -7.67 11.60 14.60
C GLN A 99 -6.89 12.11 13.36
N PRO A 100 -5.77 11.47 12.95
CA PRO A 100 -5.11 11.81 11.69
C PRO A 100 -6.06 11.69 10.48
N LEU A 101 -6.96 10.71 10.49
CA LEU A 101 -7.93 10.52 9.43
C LEU A 101 -8.97 11.65 9.37
N ALA A 102 -9.45 12.12 10.53
CA ALA A 102 -10.36 13.28 10.59
C ALA A 102 -9.69 14.53 10.03
N THR A 103 -8.42 14.76 10.37
CA THR A 103 -7.64 15.91 9.85
C THR A 103 -7.43 15.79 8.33
N ALA A 104 -7.12 14.59 7.84
CA ALA A 104 -6.93 14.34 6.41
C ALA A 104 -8.23 14.54 5.63
N ARG A 105 -9.36 14.12 6.21
CA ARG A 105 -10.71 14.27 5.63
C ARG A 105 -11.09 15.73 5.45
N ASP A 106 -10.82 16.59 6.44
CA ASP A 106 -11.17 18.02 6.38
C ASP A 106 -10.39 18.79 5.30
N ARG A 107 -9.28 18.22 4.82
CA ARG A 107 -8.42 18.80 3.76
C ARG A 107 -8.71 18.24 2.36
N ARG A 108 -9.77 17.45 2.21
CA ARG A 108 -10.08 16.70 0.99
C ARG A 108 -11.52 16.97 0.54
N MET A 109 -11.74 17.00 -0.77
CA MET A 109 -13.09 17.23 -1.30
C MET A 109 -14.04 16.06 -1.00
N SER A 110 -13.49 14.85 -0.98
CA SER A 110 -14.26 13.64 -0.71
C SER A 110 -13.39 12.58 -0.01
N MET A 111 -14.05 11.69 0.74
CA MET A 111 -13.41 10.55 1.38
C MET A 111 -14.24 9.30 1.12
N ARG A 112 -13.57 8.23 0.67
CA ARG A 112 -14.15 6.89 0.53
C ARG A 112 -13.38 5.95 1.45
N SER A 113 -14.11 5.23 2.31
CA SER A 113 -13.51 4.24 3.21
C SER A 113 -13.80 2.84 2.70
N LEU A 114 -12.76 2.04 2.52
CA LEU A 114 -12.84 0.63 2.19
C LEU A 114 -12.36 -0.15 3.40
N THR A 115 -13.28 -0.77 4.13
CA THR A 115 -12.97 -1.43 5.40
C THR A 115 -13.32 -2.90 5.33
N ARG A 116 -12.36 -3.75 5.70
CA ARG A 116 -12.54 -5.19 5.88
C ARG A 116 -11.98 -5.61 7.23
N TRP A 117 -12.77 -6.32 8.01
CA TRP A 117 -12.31 -6.95 9.24
C TRP A 117 -12.06 -8.43 8.95
N VAL A 118 -10.99 -8.97 9.52
CA VAL A 118 -10.58 -10.35 9.30
C VAL A 118 -10.18 -10.95 10.64
N ASP A 119 -10.63 -12.15 10.96
CA ASP A 119 -10.06 -12.92 12.07
C ASP A 119 -8.82 -13.67 11.56
N LEU A 120 -7.63 -13.21 11.94
CA LEU A 120 -6.38 -13.84 11.50
C LEU A 120 -6.18 -15.22 12.13
N LYS A 121 -6.79 -15.50 13.29
CA LYS A 121 -6.62 -16.78 14.00
C LYS A 121 -7.38 -17.89 13.30
N SER A 122 -8.63 -17.66 12.92
CA SER A 122 -9.39 -18.63 12.11
C SER A 122 -8.78 -18.87 10.73
N ARG A 123 -7.96 -17.93 10.23
CA ARG A 123 -7.24 -18.06 8.96
C ARG A 123 -5.85 -18.69 9.07
N LEU A 124 -5.40 -19.06 10.27
CA LEU A 124 -4.13 -19.76 10.46
C LEU A 124 -4.26 -21.26 10.14
N HIS A 125 -3.71 -21.68 9.00
CA HIS A 125 -3.76 -23.07 8.53
C HIS A 125 -2.34 -23.60 8.32
N GLY A 126 -1.99 -24.72 8.95
CA GLY A 126 -0.66 -25.33 8.79
C GLY A 126 0.51 -24.41 9.18
N GLY A 127 0.28 -23.41 10.05
CA GLY A 127 1.29 -22.42 10.42
C GLY A 127 1.43 -21.23 9.46
N VAL A 128 0.53 -21.07 8.49
CA VAL A 128 0.47 -19.95 7.54
C VAL A 128 -0.87 -19.22 7.69
N ILE A 129 -0.84 -17.90 7.75
CA ILE A 129 -2.05 -17.07 7.76
C ILE A 129 -2.51 -16.87 6.31
N ASP A 130 -3.69 -17.39 5.94
CA ASP A 130 -4.25 -17.22 4.60
C ASP A 130 -5.14 -15.97 4.49
N CYS A 131 -4.59 -14.92 3.88
CA CYS A 131 -5.24 -13.66 3.57
C CYS A 131 -5.36 -13.41 2.06
N VAL A 132 -5.32 -14.45 1.21
CA VAL A 132 -5.37 -14.27 -0.26
C VAL A 132 -6.70 -13.64 -0.68
N GLU A 133 -7.81 -14.24 -0.29
CA GLU A 133 -9.16 -13.76 -0.66
C GLU A 133 -9.42 -12.33 -0.12
N PRO A 134 -9.24 -12.01 1.18
CA PRO A 134 -9.44 -10.66 1.68
C PRO A 134 -8.57 -9.60 1.00
N SER A 135 -7.32 -9.95 0.66
CA SER A 135 -6.42 -9.02 -0.05
C SER A 135 -6.90 -8.76 -1.47
N ARG A 136 -7.37 -9.79 -2.17
CA ARG A 136 -7.91 -9.69 -3.52
C ARG A 136 -9.21 -8.89 -3.56
N GLU A 137 -10.15 -9.18 -2.65
CA GLU A 137 -11.41 -8.42 -2.52
C GLU A 137 -11.14 -6.94 -2.27
N LEU A 138 -10.22 -6.62 -1.35
CA LEU A 138 -9.89 -5.24 -1.04
C LEU A 138 -9.20 -4.53 -2.20
N GLY A 139 -8.29 -5.21 -2.90
CA GLY A 139 -7.64 -4.69 -4.10
C GLY A 139 -8.64 -4.36 -5.21
N GLN A 140 -9.55 -5.30 -5.51
CA GLN A 140 -10.60 -5.09 -6.51
C GLN A 140 -11.54 -3.95 -6.14
N ALA A 141 -11.98 -3.88 -4.88
CA ALA A 141 -12.84 -2.80 -4.40
C ALA A 141 -12.15 -1.43 -4.49
N LEU A 142 -10.83 -1.38 -4.24
CA LEU A 142 -10.04 -0.16 -4.38
C LEU A 142 -9.86 0.25 -5.84
N GLU A 143 -9.53 -0.69 -6.71
CA GLU A 143 -9.44 -0.46 -8.15
C GLU A 143 -10.77 0.07 -8.71
N GLU A 144 -11.89 -0.60 -8.40
CA GLU A 144 -13.23 -0.15 -8.81
C GLU A 144 -13.55 1.24 -8.24
N ALA A 145 -13.19 1.50 -6.98
CA ALA A 145 -13.45 2.79 -6.36
C ALA A 145 -12.62 3.93 -6.99
N ILE A 146 -11.39 3.66 -7.42
CA ILE A 146 -10.54 4.63 -8.15
C ILE A 146 -11.09 4.84 -9.56
N ASN A 147 -11.38 3.77 -10.30
CA ASN A 147 -11.84 3.84 -11.70
C ASN A 147 -13.24 4.48 -11.85
N THR A 148 -14.03 4.51 -10.78
CA THR A 148 -15.37 5.15 -10.75
C THR A 148 -15.37 6.56 -10.14
N ASP A 149 -14.21 7.08 -9.76
CA ASP A 149 -14.07 8.43 -9.22
C ASP A 149 -13.75 9.45 -10.32
N ARG A 150 -13.62 10.73 -9.96
CA ARG A 150 -13.38 11.80 -10.93
C ARG A 150 -11.88 12.07 -11.08
N ASP A 151 -11.38 11.95 -12.30
CA ASP A 151 -9.96 12.14 -12.64
C ASP A 151 -9.45 13.58 -12.46
N ASP A 152 -10.33 14.57 -12.33
CA ASP A 152 -10.00 16.00 -12.37
C ASP A 152 -9.38 16.55 -11.07
N THR A 153 -9.39 15.80 -9.97
CA THR A 153 -8.96 16.30 -8.65
C THR A 153 -7.80 15.53 -8.01
N GLY A 154 -7.37 14.42 -8.63
CA GLY A 154 -6.31 13.55 -8.14
C GLY A 154 -6.73 12.63 -6.99
N TYR A 155 -5.92 11.60 -6.73
CA TYR A 155 -6.25 10.50 -5.82
C TYR A 155 -5.23 10.39 -4.70
N SER A 156 -5.67 10.19 -3.46
CA SER A 156 -4.79 9.86 -2.34
C SER A 156 -5.22 8.55 -1.70
N VAL A 157 -4.29 7.62 -1.47
CA VAL A 157 -4.55 6.36 -0.77
C VAL A 157 -3.84 6.35 0.57
N ALA A 158 -4.59 6.14 1.66
CA ALA A 158 -4.09 6.00 3.01
C ALA A 158 -4.32 4.57 3.52
N PRO A 159 -3.29 3.71 3.51
CA PRO A 159 -3.43 2.33 3.97
C PRO A 159 -3.37 2.23 5.50
N ASN A 160 -4.33 1.50 6.07
CA ASN A 160 -4.34 1.04 7.46
C ASN A 160 -4.52 -0.49 7.49
N MET A 161 -3.44 -1.20 7.18
CA MET A 161 -3.45 -2.66 7.06
C MET A 161 -2.06 -3.26 7.36
N PHE A 162 -1.98 -4.59 7.42
CA PHE A 162 -0.70 -5.29 7.56
C PHE A 162 0.19 -5.07 6.35
N TRP A 163 1.51 -5.07 6.55
CA TRP A 163 2.43 -4.77 5.44
C TRP A 163 2.36 -5.78 4.28
N PRO A 164 2.15 -7.11 4.50
CA PRO A 164 2.04 -8.04 3.38
C PRO A 164 0.78 -7.77 2.54
N ILE A 165 -0.30 -7.37 3.19
CA ILE A 165 -1.56 -7.01 2.54
C ILE A 165 -1.40 -5.70 1.78
N ALA A 166 -0.79 -4.68 2.38
CA ALA A 166 -0.48 -3.42 1.70
C ALA A 166 0.32 -3.66 0.42
N LEU A 167 1.34 -4.54 0.49
CA LEU A 167 2.13 -4.96 -0.67
C LEU A 167 1.26 -5.62 -1.75
N ALA A 168 0.41 -6.58 -1.39
CA ALA A 168 -0.43 -7.29 -2.34
C ALA A 168 -1.51 -6.40 -2.99
N VAL A 169 -2.13 -5.52 -2.20
CA VAL A 169 -3.08 -4.52 -2.68
C VAL A 169 -2.38 -3.56 -3.63
N GLY A 170 -1.22 -3.05 -3.23
CA GLY A 170 -0.37 -2.19 -4.06
C GLY A 170 -0.03 -2.82 -5.42
N PHE A 171 0.29 -4.10 -5.41
CA PHE A 171 0.60 -4.87 -6.62
C PHE A 171 -0.58 -5.01 -7.59
N SER A 172 -1.81 -4.83 -7.10
CA SER A 172 -3.04 -4.91 -7.90
C SER A 172 -3.62 -3.53 -8.23
N LEU A 173 -2.94 -2.44 -7.86
CA LEU A 173 -3.42 -1.10 -8.15
C LEU A 173 -3.31 -0.78 -9.64
N PRO A 174 -4.24 0.02 -10.18
CA PRO A 174 -4.11 0.55 -11.54
C PRO A 174 -2.87 1.46 -11.66
N HIS A 175 -2.60 1.96 -12.88
CA HIS A 175 -1.63 3.04 -13.16
C HIS A 175 -2.32 4.41 -13.28
N PRO A 176 -2.78 5.09 -12.20
CA PRO A 176 -3.20 6.47 -12.35
C PRO A 176 -1.99 7.40 -12.29
N ASP A 177 -1.82 8.23 -13.32
CA ASP A 177 -0.82 9.31 -13.41
C ASP A 177 -0.87 10.31 -12.22
N SER A 178 -1.97 10.30 -11.46
CA SER A 178 -2.24 11.22 -10.35
C SER A 178 -2.37 10.55 -8.98
N LEU A 179 -2.05 9.26 -8.86
CA LEU A 179 -2.16 8.53 -7.60
C LEU A 179 -1.08 8.93 -6.60
N ARG A 180 -1.50 9.32 -5.41
CA ARG A 180 -0.63 9.74 -4.31
C ARG A 180 -0.83 8.83 -3.11
N MET A 181 0.26 8.60 -2.41
CA MET A 181 0.32 7.84 -1.17
C MET A 181 0.22 8.80 0.00
N LEU A 182 -0.60 8.46 1.00
CA LEU A 182 -0.73 9.23 2.23
C LEU A 182 -0.32 8.35 3.42
N GLU A 183 0.79 8.67 4.05
CA GLU A 183 1.18 8.07 5.33
C GLU A 183 0.54 8.86 6.48
N LEU A 184 -0.28 8.17 7.27
CA LEU A 184 -0.85 8.68 8.50
C LEU A 184 0.06 8.29 9.67
N GLN A 185 0.73 9.27 10.28
CA GLN A 185 1.56 8.99 11.44
C GLN A 185 0.67 8.75 12.67
N PRO A 186 0.86 7.63 13.39
CA PRO A 186 0.16 7.42 14.65
C PRO A 186 0.60 8.51 15.64
N GLN A 187 -0.35 9.05 16.40
CA GLN A 187 -0.02 10.01 17.44
C GLN A 187 0.86 9.31 18.49
N ASN A 188 2.10 9.78 18.67
CA ASN A 188 2.90 9.37 19.81
C ASN A 188 2.17 9.82 21.08
N GLN A 189 1.42 8.93 21.73
CA GLN A 189 0.69 9.20 22.98
C GLN A 189 1.61 9.43 24.20
N GLY A 190 2.87 9.86 24.01
CA GLY A 190 3.87 9.80 25.06
C GLY A 190 5.04 10.74 24.89
N THR A 191 4.79 12.04 24.80
CA THR A 191 5.54 13.06 25.57
C THR A 191 4.81 14.39 25.44
N PRO A 192 4.29 15.00 26.52
CA PRO A 192 3.96 16.41 26.47
C PRO A 192 5.23 17.15 26.02
N PRO A 193 5.13 18.14 25.11
CA PRO A 193 6.28 18.97 24.82
C PRO A 193 6.77 19.53 26.15
N LYS A 194 8.02 19.22 26.53
CA LYS A 194 8.72 19.98 27.57
C LYS A 194 8.82 21.40 27.02
N SER A 195 7.82 22.21 27.29
CA SER A 195 7.81 23.63 27.04
C SER A 195 8.83 24.25 27.99
N THR A 196 10.10 24.27 27.57
CA THR A 196 11.04 25.25 28.08
C THR A 196 10.58 26.62 27.58
N PRO A 197 10.24 27.57 28.46
CA PRO A 197 9.91 28.92 28.06
C PRO A 197 11.23 29.63 27.74
N SER A 198 11.71 29.47 26.50
CA SER A 198 12.80 30.29 25.98
C SER A 198 12.33 30.90 24.67
N GLU A 199 12.10 32.21 24.75
CA GLU A 199 12.05 33.21 23.68
C GLU A 199 12.20 32.65 22.26
N ARG A 200 11.09 32.64 21.51
CA ARG A 200 11.13 32.61 20.05
C ARG A 200 10.52 33.89 19.49
N LYS A 201 11.40 34.69 18.93
CA LYS A 201 11.19 35.67 17.86
C LYS A 201 10.22 35.08 16.80
N PRO A 202 9.20 35.83 16.35
CA PRO A 202 8.23 35.33 15.39
C PRO A 202 8.84 35.33 13.99
N GLU A 203 9.49 34.23 13.61
CA GLU A 203 9.72 33.95 12.19
C GLU A 203 8.39 33.57 11.55
N ARG A 204 7.88 34.47 10.72
CA ARG A 204 6.84 34.22 9.73
C ARG A 204 7.40 33.22 8.70
N SER A 205 7.29 31.93 8.99
CA SER A 205 7.30 30.88 7.98
C SER A 205 5.96 30.17 8.03
N GLY A 206 5.25 30.19 6.91
CA GLY A 206 3.92 29.61 6.76
C GLY A 206 3.92 28.10 6.98
N GLY A 207 2.82 27.60 7.53
CA GLY A 207 2.47 26.19 7.47
C GLY A 207 3.25 25.29 8.43
N SER A 208 3.08 25.49 9.73
CA SER A 208 3.24 24.40 10.70
C SER A 208 2.12 23.38 10.47
N SER A 209 2.20 22.64 9.36
CA SER A 209 1.40 21.44 9.15
C SER A 209 1.89 20.43 10.16
N SER A 210 1.04 20.12 11.12
CA SER A 210 1.15 18.96 12.00
C SER A 210 1.75 17.78 11.23
N ARG A 211 2.82 17.19 11.79
CA ARG A 211 3.56 16.02 11.30
C ARG A 211 2.72 14.74 11.11
N ALA A 212 1.39 14.84 11.20
CA ALA A 212 0.44 13.74 11.24
C ALA A 212 0.23 13.08 9.87
N GLU A 213 0.54 13.77 8.78
CA GLU A 213 0.26 13.33 7.42
C GLU A 213 1.42 13.67 6.49
N ILE A 214 1.89 12.69 5.71
CA ILE A 214 2.87 12.90 4.64
C ILE A 214 2.32 12.32 3.35
N GLU A 215 2.17 13.16 2.33
CA GLU A 215 1.66 12.77 1.02
C GLU A 215 2.74 12.85 -0.04
N TYR A 216 2.84 11.84 -0.90
CA TYR A 216 3.86 11.76 -1.97
C TYR A 216 3.31 11.05 -3.21
N PRO A 217 3.79 11.37 -4.43
CA PRO A 217 3.38 10.67 -5.66
C PRO A 217 3.80 9.19 -5.64
N LEU A 218 3.01 8.34 -6.27
CA LEU A 218 3.32 6.91 -6.40
C LEU A 218 4.42 6.65 -7.44
N ASP A 219 4.34 7.37 -8.56
CA ASP A 219 5.28 7.28 -9.67
C ASP A 219 6.43 8.26 -9.44
N THR A 220 7.61 7.74 -9.14
CA THR A 220 8.83 8.52 -8.94
C THR A 220 10.02 7.68 -9.34
N ASP A 221 11.01 8.30 -9.98
CA ASP A 221 12.24 7.62 -10.36
C ASP A 221 13.10 7.22 -9.14
N PRO A 222 13.75 6.05 -9.17
CA PRO A 222 14.63 5.62 -8.09
C PRO A 222 15.90 6.49 -7.99
N VAL A 223 16.33 6.85 -6.77
CA VAL A 223 17.56 7.64 -6.52
C VAL A 223 18.33 7.11 -5.31
N SER A 224 19.20 6.12 -5.52
CA SER A 224 20.18 5.53 -4.57
C SER A 224 20.23 6.08 -3.12
N LEU A 225 19.14 5.89 -2.37
CA LEU A 225 18.98 6.16 -0.94
C LEU A 225 19.02 4.84 -0.15
N VAL A 226 18.46 3.77 -0.73
CA VAL A 226 18.38 2.44 -0.15
C VAL A 226 19.68 1.69 -0.37
N LYS A 227 20.29 1.25 0.74
CA LYS A 227 21.47 0.37 0.72
C LYS A 227 21.05 -1.04 1.09
N ALA A 228 21.59 -2.03 0.38
CA ALA A 228 21.44 -3.44 0.68
C ALA A 228 22.77 -4.01 1.17
N GLU A 229 22.81 -4.45 2.43
CA GLU A 229 24.00 -5.04 3.05
C GLU A 229 23.79 -6.55 3.23
N PRO A 230 24.57 -7.41 2.54
CA PRO A 230 24.49 -8.84 2.73
C PRO A 230 25.18 -9.26 4.03
N SER A 231 24.59 -10.23 4.72
CA SER A 231 25.13 -10.85 5.93
C SER A 231 24.81 -12.34 5.95
N VAL A 232 25.61 -13.13 6.66
CA VAL A 232 25.40 -14.58 6.79
C VAL A 232 24.62 -14.85 8.07
N ALA A 233 23.50 -15.56 7.96
CA ALA A 233 22.70 -16.01 9.09
C ALA A 233 23.03 -17.47 9.46
N ASP A 234 23.03 -18.37 8.47
CA ASP A 234 23.40 -19.78 8.62
C ASP A 234 24.06 -20.32 7.33
N PRO A 235 25.37 -20.61 7.31
CA PRO A 235 26.07 -21.07 6.11
C PRO A 235 25.49 -22.34 5.46
N GLN A 236 24.76 -23.17 6.21
CA GLN A 236 24.23 -24.45 5.73
C GLN A 236 22.82 -24.35 5.15
N ALA A 237 22.17 -23.20 5.32
CA ALA A 237 20.78 -23.03 4.96
C ALA A 237 20.59 -22.55 3.51
N SER A 238 19.54 -23.02 2.85
CA SER A 238 19.36 -22.86 1.39
C SER A 238 18.53 -21.64 0.98
N ARG A 239 17.82 -20.98 1.91
CA ARG A 239 16.94 -19.83 1.59
C ARG A 239 17.66 -18.49 1.67
N VAL A 240 17.08 -17.48 1.03
CA VAL A 240 17.53 -16.09 1.08
C VAL A 240 16.57 -15.28 1.94
N GLY A 241 17.09 -14.47 2.85
CA GLY A 241 16.32 -13.58 3.70
C GLY A 241 16.43 -12.14 3.23
N VAL A 242 15.36 -11.38 3.39
CA VAL A 242 15.36 -9.93 3.19
C VAL A 242 14.75 -9.24 4.39
N TRP A 243 15.49 -8.27 4.93
CA TRP A 243 15.05 -7.46 6.05
C TRP A 243 14.87 -6.01 5.62
N LEU A 244 13.63 -5.51 5.60
CA LEU A 244 13.35 -4.10 5.31
C LEU A 244 13.29 -3.30 6.61
N ALA A 245 14.37 -2.61 6.96
CA ALA A 245 14.55 -1.94 8.24
C ALA A 245 14.37 -0.42 8.12
N PHE A 246 13.12 0.04 8.04
CA PHE A 246 12.76 1.45 7.79
C PHE A 246 11.92 2.07 8.92
N THR A 247 11.65 1.39 10.02
CA THR A 247 10.92 1.99 11.14
C THR A 247 11.60 1.59 12.44
N LYS A 248 11.30 2.31 13.52
CA LYS A 248 11.89 2.05 14.84
C LYS A 248 11.63 0.61 15.31
N GLN A 249 10.58 -0.04 14.81
CA GLN A 249 10.29 -1.44 15.09
C GLN A 249 11.39 -2.41 14.62
N ALA A 250 12.21 -2.00 13.65
CA ALA A 250 13.39 -2.78 13.23
C ALA A 250 14.37 -3.01 14.38
N GLU A 251 14.41 -2.15 15.40
CA GLU A 251 15.24 -2.38 16.60
C GLU A 251 14.83 -3.63 17.38
N ASN A 252 13.65 -4.21 17.14
CA ASN A 252 13.18 -5.40 17.84
C ASN A 252 13.51 -6.71 17.12
N PHE A 253 14.17 -6.64 15.97
CA PHE A 253 14.50 -7.81 15.16
C PHE A 253 15.99 -7.80 14.78
N SER A 254 16.53 -8.97 14.48
CA SER A 254 17.93 -9.13 14.11
C SER A 254 18.11 -10.11 12.95
N ALA A 255 19.15 -9.89 12.14
CA ALA A 255 19.47 -10.77 11.01
C ALA A 255 19.69 -12.24 11.42
N LYS A 256 20.11 -12.51 12.67
CA LYS A 256 20.28 -13.87 13.19
C LYS A 256 18.96 -14.64 13.35
N GLU A 257 17.86 -13.94 13.59
CA GLU A 257 16.54 -14.57 13.73
C GLU A 257 16.06 -15.19 12.43
N PHE A 258 16.66 -14.88 11.28
CA PHE A 258 16.35 -15.56 10.02
C PHE A 258 16.79 -17.03 9.99
N ALA A 259 17.78 -17.43 10.82
CA ALA A 259 18.21 -18.83 10.90
C ALA A 259 17.05 -19.77 11.27
N GLN A 260 16.09 -19.30 12.07
CA GLN A 260 14.89 -20.06 12.44
C GLN A 260 13.97 -20.37 11.23
N PHE A 261 14.18 -19.68 10.10
CA PHE A 261 13.44 -19.91 8.85
C PHE A 261 14.26 -20.69 7.81
N GLY A 262 15.42 -21.24 8.19
CA GLY A 262 16.33 -21.91 7.26
C GLY A 262 16.88 -20.98 6.19
N VAL A 263 17.19 -19.74 6.56
CA VAL A 263 17.82 -18.73 5.69
C VAL A 263 19.33 -18.68 5.93
N GLY A 264 20.09 -18.75 4.84
CA GLY A 264 21.55 -18.69 4.94
C GLY A 264 22.15 -17.31 4.72
N THR A 265 21.64 -16.59 3.74
CA THR A 265 22.09 -15.21 3.42
C THR A 265 20.95 -14.23 3.66
N VAL A 266 21.22 -13.15 4.39
CA VAL A 266 20.26 -12.09 4.69
C VAL A 266 20.72 -10.78 4.05
N HIS A 267 19.87 -10.20 3.22
CA HIS A 267 20.04 -8.85 2.70
C HIS A 267 19.28 -7.86 3.60
N THR A 268 20.01 -6.99 4.28
CA THR A 268 19.41 -5.92 5.12
C THR A 268 19.31 -4.65 4.31
N LEU A 269 18.09 -4.17 4.09
CA LEU A 269 17.80 -2.94 3.38
C LEU A 269 17.52 -1.82 4.39
N THR A 270 18.30 -0.75 4.31
CA THR A 270 18.17 0.43 5.17
C THR A 270 18.17 1.70 4.34
N CYS A 271 17.60 2.76 4.91
CA CYS A 271 17.77 4.11 4.39
C CYS A 271 19.16 4.62 4.77
N ARG A 272 19.93 5.11 3.79
CA ARG A 272 21.29 5.71 3.96
C ARG A 272 22.37 4.79 4.54
N GLY A 273 22.07 3.54 4.88
CA GLY A 273 23.00 2.61 5.55
C GLY A 273 22.87 2.63 7.08
N ASP A 274 21.87 3.30 7.64
CA ASP A 274 21.68 3.36 9.08
C ASP A 274 21.14 2.02 9.59
N LEU A 275 22.01 1.21 10.17
CA LEU A 275 21.65 -0.10 10.71
C LEU A 275 20.86 0.04 12.03
N PRO A 276 19.81 -0.78 12.23
CA PRO A 276 19.10 -0.85 13.50
C PRO A 276 20.03 -1.15 14.67
N ARG A 277 19.75 -0.56 15.85
CA ARG A 277 20.56 -0.66 17.08
C ARG A 277 21.99 -0.08 17.00
N LYS A 278 22.37 0.52 15.88
CA LYS A 278 23.65 1.25 15.71
C LYS A 278 23.37 2.73 15.45
N ASN A 279 24.35 3.58 15.72
CA ASN A 279 24.41 4.98 15.30
C ASN A 279 23.17 5.86 15.63
N GLY A 280 22.46 5.60 16.72
CA GLY A 280 21.29 6.40 17.09
C GLY A 280 20.16 6.32 16.06
N TYR A 281 19.95 5.13 15.47
CA TYR A 281 18.89 4.82 14.50
C TYR A 281 17.53 5.48 14.85
N GLN A 282 17.18 6.52 14.11
CA GLN A 282 15.93 7.26 14.25
C GLN A 282 15.30 7.44 12.88
N PRO A 283 14.62 6.41 12.34
CA PRO A 283 13.97 6.50 11.04
C PRO A 283 12.85 7.52 11.13
N ASN A 284 13.06 8.67 10.50
CA ASN A 284 12.15 9.79 10.48
C ASN A 284 12.21 10.42 9.10
N PHE A 285 11.30 9.97 8.24
CA PHE A 285 11.38 10.27 6.83
C PHE A 285 10.49 11.45 6.48
N GLY A 286 11.06 12.39 5.74
CA GLY A 286 10.31 13.45 5.07
C GLY A 286 9.61 12.93 3.80
N ARG A 287 8.82 13.82 3.19
CA ARG A 287 8.10 13.55 1.93
C ARG A 287 9.02 12.97 0.86
N GLY A 288 10.13 13.65 0.55
CA GLY A 288 11.02 13.24 -0.53
C GLY A 288 11.78 11.94 -0.27
N GLU A 289 11.88 11.48 0.98
CA GLU A 289 12.47 10.17 1.29
C GLU A 289 11.43 9.05 1.11
N LEU A 290 10.21 9.23 1.63
CA LEU A 290 9.13 8.25 1.46
C LEU A 290 8.77 8.04 -0.01
N GLU A 291 8.78 9.12 -0.79
CA GLU A 291 8.53 9.14 -2.23
C GLU A 291 9.46 8.18 -3.00
N ARG A 292 10.73 8.12 -2.62
CA ARG A 292 11.76 7.34 -3.32
C ARG A 292 11.91 5.92 -2.79
N MET A 293 11.40 5.62 -1.60
CA MET A 293 11.56 4.31 -0.98
C MET A 293 10.84 3.20 -1.74
N GLY A 294 9.62 3.43 -2.21
CA GLY A 294 8.84 2.45 -2.98
C GLY A 294 9.62 1.86 -4.17
N PRO A 295 10.00 2.69 -5.17
CA PRO A 295 10.72 2.23 -6.36
C PRO A 295 12.09 1.64 -6.03
N GLU A 296 12.87 2.26 -5.14
CA GLU A 296 14.21 1.75 -4.83
C GLU A 296 14.18 0.42 -4.09
N ILE A 297 13.24 0.22 -3.16
CA ILE A 297 13.09 -1.09 -2.50
C ILE A 297 12.65 -2.13 -3.53
N ALA A 298 11.78 -1.77 -4.49
CA ALA A 298 11.34 -2.67 -5.55
C ALA A 298 12.51 -3.14 -6.41
N GLU A 299 13.35 -2.21 -6.88
CA GLU A 299 14.53 -2.48 -7.69
C GLU A 299 15.49 -3.45 -6.96
N LYS A 300 15.77 -3.18 -5.68
CA LYS A 300 16.64 -4.05 -4.87
C LYS A 300 16.01 -5.42 -4.62
N LEU A 301 14.71 -5.50 -4.37
CA LEU A 301 14.00 -6.77 -4.19
C LEU A 301 13.96 -7.58 -5.48
N ALA A 302 13.75 -6.95 -6.63
CA ALA A 302 13.78 -7.58 -7.94
C ALA A 302 15.17 -8.18 -8.22
N MET A 303 16.24 -7.42 -7.95
CA MET A 303 17.61 -7.91 -8.09
C MET A 303 17.93 -9.07 -7.13
N ILE A 304 17.54 -8.97 -5.85
CA ILE A 304 17.75 -10.05 -4.88
C ILE A 304 16.97 -11.30 -5.30
N LYS A 305 15.72 -11.14 -5.76
CA LYS A 305 14.90 -12.26 -6.23
C LYS A 305 15.50 -12.93 -7.46
N ALA A 306 15.98 -12.15 -8.43
CA ALA A 306 16.66 -12.66 -9.61
C ALA A 306 17.94 -13.43 -9.22
N GLY A 307 18.74 -12.90 -8.29
CA GLY A 307 19.94 -13.57 -7.76
C GLY A 307 19.63 -14.80 -6.88
N ALA A 308 18.45 -14.86 -6.28
CA ALA A 308 18.00 -16.03 -5.52
C ALA A 308 17.69 -17.22 -6.44
N GLY A 309 17.20 -16.97 -7.66
CA GLY A 309 16.77 -18.01 -8.59
C GLY A 309 15.57 -18.78 -8.05
N GLU A 310 15.64 -20.12 -8.07
CA GLU A 310 14.61 -21.02 -7.54
C GLU A 310 14.58 -21.10 -6.00
N ARG A 311 15.55 -20.49 -5.31
CA ARG A 311 15.57 -20.49 -3.85
C ARG A 311 14.41 -19.68 -3.29
N GLU A 312 13.84 -20.19 -2.20
CA GLU A 312 12.78 -19.47 -1.50
C GLU A 312 13.32 -18.20 -0.84
N LEU A 313 12.50 -17.15 -0.88
CA LEU A 313 12.77 -15.85 -0.28
C LEU A 313 11.95 -15.71 1.00
N VAL A 314 12.55 -15.27 2.10
CA VAL A 314 11.84 -14.95 3.35
C VAL A 314 11.98 -13.46 3.62
N VAL A 315 10.87 -12.72 3.62
CA VAL A 315 10.87 -11.27 3.75
C VAL A 315 10.24 -10.86 5.08
N VAL A 316 11.01 -10.14 5.89
CA VAL A 316 10.54 -9.49 7.12
C VAL A 316 10.64 -7.99 6.91
N ALA A 317 9.53 -7.27 7.06
CA ALA A 317 9.49 -5.84 6.79
C ALA A 317 8.98 -5.01 7.98
N MET A 318 9.73 -3.95 8.27
CA MET A 318 9.39 -2.89 9.21
C MET A 318 9.37 -1.58 8.43
N VAL A 319 8.42 -1.46 7.51
CA VAL A 319 8.25 -0.31 6.61
C VAL A 319 6.96 0.45 6.91
N PRO A 320 6.89 1.76 6.61
CA PRO A 320 5.63 2.49 6.55
C PRO A 320 4.62 1.78 5.64
N LYS A 321 3.32 1.84 5.97
CA LYS A 321 2.30 1.09 5.22
C LYS A 321 2.08 1.69 3.84
N SER A 322 2.16 3.02 3.72
CA SER A 322 2.14 3.71 2.43
C SER A 322 3.29 3.25 1.52
N VAL A 323 4.48 3.01 2.09
CA VAL A 323 5.66 2.54 1.35
C VAL A 323 5.50 1.09 0.93
N ALA A 324 4.94 0.22 1.79
CA ALA A 324 4.64 -1.16 1.42
C ALA A 324 3.65 -1.24 0.25
N LEU A 325 2.65 -0.37 0.24
CA LEU A 325 1.68 -0.29 -0.85
C LEU A 325 2.33 0.25 -2.14
N ALA A 326 3.13 1.31 -2.06
CA ALA A 326 3.90 1.81 -3.20
C ALA A 326 4.86 0.76 -3.77
N LEU A 327 5.57 0.06 -2.89
CA LEU A 327 6.47 -1.05 -3.23
C LEU A 327 5.74 -2.15 -4.02
N GLY A 328 4.52 -2.48 -3.61
CA GLY A 328 3.69 -3.46 -4.30
C GLY A 328 3.46 -3.07 -5.76
N TRP A 329 3.09 -1.82 -5.99
CA TRP A 329 2.84 -1.29 -7.33
C TRP A 329 4.08 -1.32 -8.22
N HIS A 330 5.24 -0.90 -7.71
CA HIS A 330 6.50 -0.96 -8.45
C HIS A 330 6.93 -2.41 -8.77
N LEU A 331 6.76 -3.33 -7.82
CA LEU A 331 7.04 -4.76 -8.04
C LEU A 331 6.13 -5.39 -9.10
N SER A 332 4.90 -4.89 -9.28
CA SER A 332 4.01 -5.39 -10.34
C SER A 332 4.57 -5.16 -11.75
N GLN A 333 5.39 -4.13 -11.90
CA GLN A 333 6.04 -3.74 -13.15
C GLN A 333 7.39 -4.43 -13.33
N GLU A 334 8.20 -4.46 -12.27
CA GLU A 334 9.59 -4.93 -12.34
C GLU A 334 9.74 -6.46 -12.13
N ALA A 335 8.88 -7.04 -11.29
CA ALA A 335 9.02 -8.43 -10.84
C ALA A 335 7.64 -9.11 -10.69
N PRO A 336 6.92 -9.37 -11.78
CA PRO A 336 5.55 -9.89 -11.72
C PRO A 336 5.43 -11.26 -11.01
N ALA A 337 6.51 -12.04 -11.02
CA ALA A 337 6.62 -13.33 -10.33
C ALA A 337 7.16 -13.23 -8.89
N PHE A 338 7.27 -12.03 -8.30
CA PHE A 338 7.90 -11.80 -7.00
C PHE A 338 7.37 -12.71 -5.88
N PHE A 339 6.06 -12.94 -5.85
CA PHE A 339 5.38 -13.74 -4.82
C PHE A 339 5.68 -15.25 -4.92
N ARG A 340 6.11 -15.75 -6.09
CA ARG A 340 6.39 -17.18 -6.28
C ARG A 340 7.60 -17.58 -5.44
N GLY A 341 7.41 -18.53 -4.52
CA GLY A 341 8.48 -18.95 -3.62
C GLY A 341 8.92 -17.85 -2.64
N THR A 342 8.03 -16.93 -2.28
CA THR A 342 8.32 -15.84 -1.34
C THR A 342 7.39 -15.88 -0.14
N HIS A 343 7.98 -16.04 1.04
CA HIS A 343 7.32 -16.01 2.34
C HIS A 343 7.34 -14.59 2.90
N LEU A 344 6.16 -13.98 3.04
CA LEU A 344 6.04 -12.65 3.67
C LEU A 344 5.71 -12.85 5.14
N MET A 345 6.58 -12.38 6.03
CA MET A 345 6.46 -12.63 7.46
C MET A 345 5.70 -11.51 8.17
N ASN A 346 4.58 -11.84 8.79
CA ASN A 346 3.81 -10.93 9.65
C ASN A 346 4.24 -11.12 11.12
N PHE A 347 4.39 -10.01 11.85
CA PHE A 347 4.65 -10.08 13.29
C PHE A 347 3.33 -10.21 14.05
N ASP A 348 3.11 -11.37 14.67
CA ASP A 348 2.00 -11.57 15.59
C ASP A 348 2.35 -10.95 16.95
N GLN A 349 1.60 -9.91 17.33
CA GLN A 349 1.82 -9.21 18.61
C GLN A 349 1.44 -10.06 19.81
N ALA A 350 0.44 -10.93 19.69
CA ALA A 350 -0.05 -11.74 20.81
C ALA A 350 0.98 -12.82 21.18
N GLU A 351 1.54 -13.49 20.17
CA GLU A 351 2.50 -14.57 20.37
C GLU A 351 3.96 -14.11 20.29
N ARG A 352 4.19 -12.82 19.96
CA ARG A 352 5.51 -12.20 19.79
C ARG A 352 6.43 -12.97 18.84
N ARG A 353 5.86 -13.54 17.77
CA ARG A 353 6.61 -14.30 16.76
C ARG A 353 6.24 -13.86 15.35
N TYR A 354 7.10 -14.20 14.40
CA TYR A 354 6.82 -14.01 12.99
C TYR A 354 6.13 -15.24 12.41
N VAL A 355 4.99 -15.02 11.76
CA VAL A 355 4.18 -16.04 11.12
C VAL A 355 4.08 -15.70 9.63
N PRO A 356 4.32 -16.65 8.71
CA PRO A 356 4.16 -16.40 7.28
C PRO A 356 2.70 -16.06 6.97
N MET A 357 2.51 -15.02 6.16
CA MET A 357 1.22 -14.55 5.69
C MET A 357 1.17 -14.69 4.17
N ARG A 358 0.19 -15.47 3.71
CA ARG A 358 -0.10 -15.70 2.31
C ARG A 358 -1.16 -14.69 1.87
N VAL A 359 -0.81 -13.83 0.92
CA VAL A 359 -1.66 -12.74 0.39
C VAL A 359 -1.90 -12.86 -1.10
N ARG A 360 -1.19 -13.78 -1.79
CA ARG A 360 -1.44 -14.17 -3.20
C ARG A 360 -1.39 -15.67 -3.40
N GLU A 361 -2.08 -16.18 -4.43
CA GLU A 361 -2.15 -17.63 -4.67
C GLU A 361 -0.78 -18.26 -4.93
N SER A 362 0.12 -17.53 -5.59
CA SER A 362 1.45 -18.00 -6.01
C SER A 362 2.47 -18.17 -4.88
N GLN A 363 2.15 -17.72 -3.67
CA GLN A 363 3.00 -17.90 -2.51
C GLN A 363 2.92 -19.34 -1.97
N PRO A 364 3.98 -19.83 -1.32
CA PRO A 364 3.98 -21.12 -0.63
C PRO A 364 2.84 -21.24 0.40
N THR A 365 2.30 -22.45 0.51
CA THR A 365 1.25 -22.82 1.50
C THR A 365 1.82 -23.44 2.77
N THR A 366 3.12 -23.68 2.81
CA THR A 366 3.84 -24.26 3.95
C THR A 366 4.76 -23.23 4.59
N PRO A 367 4.95 -23.27 5.92
CA PRO A 367 5.85 -22.35 6.59
C PRO A 367 7.32 -22.65 6.24
N PRO A 368 8.20 -21.62 6.22
CA PRO A 368 9.62 -21.81 5.98
C PRO A 368 10.28 -22.38 7.25
N LEU A 369 10.21 -23.70 7.43
CA LEU A 369 10.89 -24.38 8.53
C LEU A 369 12.34 -24.71 8.16
N PRO A 370 13.29 -24.72 9.12
CA PRO A 370 14.62 -25.23 8.88
C PRO A 370 14.54 -26.65 8.32
N LEU A 371 15.31 -26.93 7.27
CA LEU A 371 15.41 -28.30 6.79
C LEU A 371 15.97 -29.17 7.93
N PRO A 372 15.39 -30.36 8.19
CA PRO A 372 16.05 -31.29 9.09
C PRO A 372 17.48 -31.51 8.58
N PRO A 373 18.48 -31.62 9.48
CA PRO A 373 19.85 -31.88 9.05
C PRO A 373 19.83 -33.10 8.13
N PRO A 374 20.63 -33.09 7.04
CA PRO A 374 20.68 -34.23 6.13
C PRO A 374 20.88 -35.46 7.00
N GLN A 375 19.88 -36.36 6.99
CA GLN A 375 20.00 -37.62 7.71
C GLN A 375 21.29 -38.23 7.18
N ALA A 376 22.28 -38.37 8.06
CA ALA A 376 23.55 -38.95 7.70
C ALA A 376 23.21 -40.23 6.96
N GLU A 377 23.49 -40.23 5.65
CA GLU A 377 23.25 -41.34 4.76
C GLU A 377 23.74 -42.56 5.51
N SER A 378 22.79 -43.42 5.89
CA SER A 378 23.09 -44.53 6.78
C SER A 378 24.23 -45.27 6.12
N ALA A 379 25.42 -45.19 6.74
CA ALA A 379 26.62 -45.82 6.22
C ALA A 379 26.23 -47.23 5.78
N PRO A 380 26.66 -47.70 4.59
CA PRO A 380 26.28 -49.01 4.09
C PRO A 380 26.43 -50.00 5.24
N GLN A 381 25.30 -50.57 5.69
CA GLN A 381 25.34 -51.59 6.72
C GLN A 381 26.34 -52.63 6.25
N ALA A 382 27.42 -52.78 7.02
CA ALA A 382 28.42 -53.79 6.75
C ALA A 382 27.69 -55.12 6.51
N PRO A 383 28.06 -55.88 5.47
CA PRO A 383 27.39 -57.13 5.16
C PRO A 383 27.38 -58.01 6.41
N SER A 384 26.18 -58.36 6.86
CA SER A 384 26.02 -59.30 7.97
C SER A 384 26.71 -60.62 7.59
N PRO A 385 27.46 -61.24 8.53
CA PRO A 385 28.15 -62.48 8.26
C PRO A 385 27.15 -63.59 7.90
N THR A 386 27.39 -64.17 6.73
CA THR A 386 26.92 -65.45 6.20
C THR A 386 26.25 -66.36 7.24
N GLN A 387 24.92 -66.47 7.18
CA GLN A 387 24.22 -67.65 7.68
C GLN A 387 24.31 -68.76 6.62
N PRO A 388 24.60 -70.01 7.01
CA PRO A 388 24.73 -71.13 6.08
C PRO A 388 23.37 -71.55 5.52
N ALA A 389 23.42 -72.04 4.28
CA ALA A 389 22.32 -72.46 3.44
C ALA A 389 21.34 -73.44 4.13
N PRO A 390 20.02 -73.30 3.92
CA PRO A 390 19.10 -74.40 4.10
C PRO A 390 19.06 -75.27 2.83
N GLU A 391 19.19 -76.57 3.08
CA GLU A 391 19.10 -77.66 2.12
C GLU A 391 17.86 -77.57 1.23
N ALA A 392 18.08 -77.84 -0.05
CA ALA A 392 17.04 -78.09 -1.03
C ALA A 392 16.22 -79.31 -0.62
N THR A 393 14.92 -79.11 -0.33
CA THR A 393 13.94 -80.18 -0.41
C THR A 393 12.95 -79.83 -1.52
N SER A 394 12.88 -80.74 -2.47
CA SER A 394 12.09 -80.72 -3.69
C SER A 394 10.69 -81.32 -3.46
N VAL A 395 9.79 -81.02 -4.41
CA VAL A 395 8.56 -81.76 -4.80
C VAL A 395 7.25 -81.43 -4.07
N ALA A 396 6.32 -80.84 -4.85
CA ALA A 396 4.95 -81.29 -5.18
C ALA A 396 4.08 -80.06 -5.54
N VAL A 397 3.84 -79.71 -6.80
CA VAL A 397 2.78 -80.22 -7.70
C VAL A 397 1.41 -80.46 -7.02
N ASN A 398 0.52 -79.48 -7.17
CA ASN A 398 -0.95 -79.56 -7.36
C ASN A 398 -1.43 -78.11 -7.48
N GLY A 399 -2.23 -77.64 -8.45
CA GLY A 399 -3.25 -78.29 -9.25
C GLY A 399 -4.59 -77.59 -8.96
N ASN A 400 -5.19 -76.97 -9.99
CA ASN A 400 -6.54 -76.37 -10.05
C ASN A 400 -6.77 -75.07 -9.23
N GLY A 401 -7.55 -74.08 -9.68
CA GLY A 401 -8.40 -73.97 -10.86
C GLY A 401 -9.27 -72.70 -10.76
N HIS A 402 -9.76 -72.24 -11.92
CA HIS A 402 -10.97 -71.45 -12.18
C HIS A 402 -11.32 -70.18 -11.36
N GLY A 403 -11.51 -69.08 -12.11
CA GLY A 403 -12.88 -68.61 -12.37
C GLY A 403 -13.17 -67.11 -12.22
N LYS A 404 -13.69 -66.52 -13.33
CA LYS A 404 -14.61 -65.37 -13.45
C LYS A 404 -14.04 -63.97 -13.15
N GLU A 405 -14.07 -62.95 -14.02
CA GLU A 405 -15.05 -62.45 -15.02
C GLU A 405 -16.37 -61.93 -14.40
N ALA A 406 -16.46 -60.60 -14.28
CA ALA A 406 -17.64 -59.71 -14.35
C ALA A 406 -17.11 -58.27 -14.15
N ASP A 407 -17.06 -57.39 -15.14
CA ASP A 407 -18.18 -56.60 -15.72
C ASP A 407 -19.10 -55.94 -14.70
N GLY A 408 -19.14 -54.60 -14.75
CA GLY A 408 -19.99 -53.75 -13.92
C GLY A 408 -19.94 -52.31 -14.40
N ALA A 409 -20.67 -52.04 -15.47
CA ALA A 409 -21.02 -50.71 -15.98
C ALA A 409 -22.20 -50.09 -15.22
N GLY A 410 -22.29 -48.76 -15.29
CA GLY A 410 -23.39 -47.88 -14.86
C GLY A 410 -22.79 -46.49 -14.64
N ASP A 411 -22.90 -45.49 -15.51
CA ASP A 411 -24.05 -44.91 -16.25
C ASP A 411 -25.21 -44.45 -15.37
N ASP A 412 -25.78 -43.31 -15.78
CA ASP A 412 -26.91 -42.53 -15.23
C ASP A 412 -26.63 -41.56 -14.06
N THR A 413 -27.15 -40.31 -14.01
CA THR A 413 -27.63 -39.28 -14.95
C THR A 413 -28.04 -38.06 -14.09
N ALA A 414 -28.12 -36.88 -14.74
CA ALA A 414 -29.07 -35.78 -14.50
C ALA A 414 -28.95 -34.82 -13.28
N ASP A 415 -28.83 -33.54 -13.68
CA ASP A 415 -29.65 -32.37 -13.33
C ASP A 415 -29.89 -31.95 -11.87
N ALA A 416 -29.32 -30.79 -11.53
CA ALA A 416 -30.06 -29.60 -11.03
C ALA A 416 -29.23 -28.33 -11.24
#